data_AF-A0A4R3MJS2-F1
#
_entry.id   AF-A0A4R3MJS2-F1
#
_cell.length_a   1.000
_cell.length_b   1.000
_cell.length_c   1.000
_cell.angle_alpha   90.00
_cell.angle_beta   90.00
_cell.angle_gamma   90.00
#
_symmetry.space_group_name_H-M   'P 1'
#
loop_
_entity.id
_entity.type
_entity.pdbx_description
1 polymer ?
#
loop_
_entity_poly.entity_id
_entity_poly.type
_entity_poly.pdbx_seq_one_letter_code
_entity_poly.pdbx_strand_id
1 'polypeptide(L)'
;MALSPAEKQRRYRERQKVKMAEQAKQARHVADDTAPFLAVTFADFLRQDGEAQANALPFIQETLGSVGLDSTDWEADEDPEWHEYQWDGTTDRGLLGKAERMVGAFLDSARALSELINRYKLQEIDRALAEIERADLSDPEAKKQALADVVRLNALRKRLHKEVRYSFPATVVKGE
;
A
#
# COMPACT_ATOMS: atom_id res chain seq x y z
N MET A 1 24.81 -50.12 -6.22
CA MET A 1 23.47 -50.32 -6.80
C MET A 1 23.10 -49.07 -7.59
N ALA A 2 22.59 -49.23 -8.82
CA ALA A 2 22.13 -48.09 -9.62
C ALA A 2 20.82 -47.54 -9.03
N LEU A 3 20.75 -46.23 -8.80
CA LEU A 3 19.55 -45.56 -8.28
C LEU A 3 18.35 -45.81 -9.19
N SER A 4 17.21 -46.14 -8.58
CA SER A 4 15.94 -46.31 -9.28
C SER A 4 15.52 -44.99 -9.96
N PRO A 5 14.82 -45.03 -11.10
CA PRO A 5 14.28 -43.84 -11.76
C PRO A 5 13.48 -42.91 -10.81
N ALA A 6 12.75 -43.48 -9.86
CA ALA A 6 11.98 -42.72 -8.86
C ALA A 6 12.88 -41.97 -7.86
N GLU A 7 13.99 -42.59 -7.44
CA GLU A 7 14.96 -41.97 -6.53
C GLU A 7 15.74 -40.85 -7.21
N LYS A 8 16.02 -41.00 -8.52
CA LYS A 8 16.63 -39.94 -9.34
C LYS A 8 15.70 -38.72 -9.46
N GLN A 9 14.41 -38.93 -9.70
CA GLN A 9 13.42 -37.83 -9.74
C GLN A 9 13.27 -37.13 -8.40
N ARG A 10 13.21 -37.89 -7.29
CA ARG A 10 13.12 -37.30 -5.94
C ARG A 10 14.34 -36.44 -5.62
N ARG A 11 15.55 -36.95 -5.89
CA ARG A 11 16.80 -36.21 -5.70
C ARG A 11 16.90 -34.99 -6.61
N TYR A 12 16.34 -35.03 -7.82
CA TYR A 12 16.29 -33.88 -8.71
C TYR A 12 15.38 -32.78 -8.16
N ARG A 13 14.19 -33.14 -7.67
CA ARG A 13 13.26 -32.19 -7.03
C ARG A 13 13.83 -31.60 -5.75
N GLU A 14 14.48 -32.41 -4.92
CA GLU A 14 15.18 -31.93 -3.72
C GLU A 14 16.32 -30.97 -4.08
N ARG A 15 17.13 -31.27 -5.10
CA ARG A 15 18.18 -30.36 -5.60
C ARG A 15 17.61 -29.08 -6.17
N GLN A 16 16.47 -29.11 -6.85
CA GLN A 16 15.81 -27.90 -7.33
C GLN A 16 15.25 -27.06 -6.18
N LYS A 17 14.63 -27.68 -5.16
CA LYS A 17 14.18 -26.96 -3.95
C LYS A 17 15.33 -26.30 -3.21
N VAL A 18 16.45 -27.01 -3.05
CA VAL A 18 17.65 -26.45 -2.41
C VAL A 18 18.25 -25.32 -3.24
N LYS A 19 18.34 -25.47 -4.57
CA LYS A 19 18.82 -24.40 -5.46
C LYS A 19 17.90 -23.18 -5.47
N MET A 20 16.59 -23.38 -5.48
CA MET A 20 15.62 -22.28 -5.37
C MET A 20 15.72 -21.59 -4.01
N ALA A 21 15.88 -22.35 -2.92
CA ALA A 21 16.11 -21.80 -1.60
C ALA A 21 17.45 -21.06 -1.49
N GLU A 22 18.52 -21.55 -2.11
CA GLU A 22 19.82 -20.87 -2.17
C GLU A 22 19.79 -19.63 -3.06
N GLN A 23 19.07 -19.66 -4.18
CA GLN A 23 18.87 -18.48 -5.04
C GLN A 23 17.98 -17.43 -4.37
N ALA A 24 16.94 -17.85 -3.65
CA ALA A 24 16.15 -16.97 -2.81
C ALA A 24 16.99 -16.36 -1.67
N LYS A 25 17.91 -17.13 -1.07
CA LYS A 25 18.86 -16.62 -0.07
C LYS A 25 19.88 -15.65 -0.67
N GLN A 26 20.38 -15.91 -1.89
CA GLN A 26 21.36 -15.05 -2.56
C GLN A 26 20.73 -13.76 -3.14
N ALA A 27 19.45 -13.77 -3.48
CA ALA A 27 18.70 -12.59 -3.89
C ALA A 27 18.31 -11.65 -2.73
N ARG A 28 18.39 -12.12 -1.47
CA ARG A 28 18.08 -11.37 -0.23
C ARG A 28 19.24 -10.50 0.29
N HIS A 29 20.26 -10.23 -0.52
CA HIS A 29 21.38 -9.42 -0.06
C HIS A 29 21.09 -7.93 -0.24
N VAL A 30 20.94 -7.29 0.93
CA VAL A 30 20.99 -5.85 1.23
C VAL A 30 19.61 -5.16 1.28
N ALA A 31 18.92 -5.21 2.43
CA ALA A 31 18.13 -4.09 2.99
C ALA A 31 17.30 -4.43 4.24
N ASP A 32 17.01 -5.70 4.55
CA ASP A 32 16.18 -6.05 5.72
C ASP A 32 16.93 -6.96 6.71
N ASP A 33 17.06 -6.50 7.95
CA ASP A 33 17.69 -7.22 9.05
C ASP A 33 16.90 -8.47 9.45
N THR A 34 15.61 -8.56 9.08
CA THR A 34 14.81 -9.76 9.36
C THR A 34 15.09 -10.91 8.39
N ALA A 35 15.67 -10.63 7.22
CA ALA A 35 15.86 -11.61 6.13
C ALA A 35 16.56 -12.92 6.53
N PRO A 36 17.60 -12.94 7.41
CA PRO A 36 18.24 -14.16 7.87
C PRO A 36 17.34 -15.08 8.71
N PHE A 37 16.27 -14.54 9.32
CA PHE A 37 15.37 -15.25 10.22
C PHE A 37 14.12 -15.82 9.53
N LEU A 38 13.89 -15.46 8.26
CA LEU A 38 12.73 -15.93 7.50
C LEU A 38 12.89 -17.40 7.08
N ALA A 39 12.15 -18.29 7.75
CA ALA A 39 12.24 -19.74 7.57
C ALA A 39 11.41 -20.30 6.40
N VAL A 40 10.34 -19.62 6.01
CA VAL A 40 9.42 -20.01 4.91
C VAL A 40 9.21 -18.82 3.96
N THR A 41 8.63 -19.07 2.79
CA THR A 41 8.22 -17.99 1.89
C THR A 41 6.99 -17.28 2.45
N PHE A 42 6.73 -16.05 2.00
CA PHE A 42 5.55 -15.32 2.44
C PHE A 42 4.26 -15.98 1.94
N ALA A 43 4.24 -16.51 0.72
CA ALA A 43 3.11 -17.30 0.22
C ALA A 43 2.85 -18.57 1.06
N ASP A 44 3.91 -19.28 1.49
CA ASP A 44 3.76 -20.44 2.38
C ASP A 44 3.20 -20.05 3.75
N PHE A 45 3.63 -18.92 4.30
CA PHE A 45 3.08 -18.35 5.54
C PHE A 45 1.60 -18.03 5.38
N LEU A 46 1.22 -17.27 4.33
CA LEU A 46 -0.16 -16.88 4.08
C LEU A 46 -1.08 -18.09 3.92
N ARG A 47 -0.62 -19.17 3.25
CA ARG A 47 -1.41 -20.41 3.11
C ARG A 47 -1.63 -21.16 4.43
N GLN A 48 -0.75 -20.98 5.41
CA GLN A 48 -0.81 -21.66 6.71
C GLN A 48 -1.50 -20.81 7.78
N ASP A 49 -1.47 -19.49 7.62
CA ASP A 49 -2.04 -18.56 8.58
C ASP A 49 -3.56 -18.44 8.40
N GLY A 50 -4.29 -19.00 9.37
CA GLY A 50 -5.76 -19.05 9.33
C GLY A 50 -6.40 -17.66 9.37
N GLU A 51 -5.78 -16.70 10.05
CA GLU A 51 -6.28 -15.32 10.13
C GLU A 51 -6.11 -14.58 8.79
N ALA A 52 -4.96 -14.76 8.13
CA ALA A 52 -4.71 -14.23 6.80
C ALA A 52 -5.74 -14.74 5.79
N GLN A 53 -6.01 -16.05 5.80
CA GLN A 53 -6.96 -16.68 4.87
C GLN A 53 -8.41 -16.30 5.16
N ALA A 54 -8.81 -16.29 6.43
CA ALA A 54 -10.21 -16.06 6.81
C ALA A 54 -10.60 -14.58 6.69
N ASN A 55 -9.69 -13.67 7.01
CA ASN A 55 -10.03 -12.26 7.22
C ASN A 55 -9.16 -11.30 6.40
N ALA A 56 -7.83 -11.36 6.54
CA ALA A 56 -6.97 -10.30 6.00
C ALA A 56 -6.95 -10.25 4.46
N LEU A 57 -6.75 -11.39 3.79
CA LEU A 57 -6.71 -11.44 2.32
C LEU A 57 -8.07 -11.13 1.66
N PRO A 58 -9.21 -11.68 2.13
CA PRO A 58 -10.52 -11.28 1.62
C PRO A 58 -10.78 -9.78 1.80
N PHE A 59 -10.40 -9.20 2.94
CA PHE A 59 -10.57 -7.78 3.19
C PHE A 59 -9.72 -6.92 2.24
N ILE A 60 -8.45 -7.27 2.03
CA ILE A 60 -7.59 -6.58 1.05
C ILE A 60 -8.20 -6.66 -0.35
N GLN A 61 -8.65 -7.83 -0.77
CA GLN A 61 -9.25 -8.02 -2.09
C GLN A 61 -10.55 -7.22 -2.27
N GLU A 62 -11.43 -7.24 -1.27
CA GLU A 62 -12.69 -6.49 -1.29
C GLU A 62 -12.45 -4.98 -1.33
N THR A 63 -11.52 -4.48 -0.49
CA THR A 63 -11.23 -3.04 -0.41
C THR A 63 -10.58 -2.50 -1.68
N LEU A 64 -9.61 -3.23 -2.26
CA LEU A 64 -9.03 -2.87 -3.55
C LEU A 64 -10.07 -2.95 -4.68
N GLY A 65 -10.88 -4.01 -4.70
CA GLY A 65 -11.96 -4.18 -5.67
C GLY A 65 -12.98 -3.04 -5.62
N SER A 66 -13.29 -2.50 -4.42
CA SER A 66 -14.22 -1.38 -4.25
C SER A 66 -13.77 -0.08 -4.93
N VAL A 67 -12.47 0.06 -5.19
CA VAL A 67 -11.87 1.20 -5.89
C VAL A 67 -11.40 0.84 -7.31
N GLY A 68 -11.79 -0.34 -7.81
CA GLY A 68 -11.48 -0.80 -9.17
C GLY A 68 -10.04 -1.27 -9.35
N LEU A 69 -9.36 -1.68 -8.29
CA LEU A 69 -8.02 -2.26 -8.34
C LEU A 69 -8.10 -3.78 -8.16
N ASP A 70 -7.39 -4.50 -9.03
CA ASP A 70 -7.23 -5.95 -8.87
C ASP A 70 -6.23 -6.26 -7.76
N SER A 71 -6.54 -7.27 -6.96
CA SER A 71 -5.60 -7.78 -5.96
C SER A 71 -4.50 -8.61 -6.62
N THR A 72 -3.35 -8.69 -5.95
CA THR A 72 -2.29 -9.64 -6.28
C THR A 72 -2.73 -11.07 -5.99
N ASP A 73 -2.19 -12.04 -6.75
CA ASP A 73 -2.25 -13.46 -6.41
C ASP A 73 -1.33 -13.73 -5.22
N TRP A 74 -1.95 -13.99 -4.06
CA TRP A 74 -1.25 -14.23 -2.79
C TRP A 74 -0.77 -15.68 -2.61
N GLU A 75 -1.09 -16.58 -3.55
CA GLU A 75 -0.70 -17.99 -3.46
C GLU A 75 0.65 -18.28 -4.14
N ALA A 76 1.01 -17.46 -5.13
CA ALA A 76 2.23 -17.56 -5.90
C ALA A 76 3.35 -16.70 -5.27
N ASP A 77 4.50 -17.33 -4.97
CA ASP A 77 5.69 -16.60 -4.50
C ASP A 77 6.47 -15.99 -5.68
N GLU A 78 5.77 -15.23 -6.51
CA GLU A 78 6.28 -14.65 -7.76
C GLU A 78 6.12 -13.14 -7.79
N ASP A 79 7.01 -12.49 -8.53
CA ASP A 79 7.06 -11.04 -8.64
C ASP A 79 7.57 -10.61 -10.03
N PRO A 80 6.77 -10.86 -11.09
CA PRO A 80 7.19 -10.61 -12.46
C PRO A 80 7.33 -9.11 -12.78
N GLU A 81 6.65 -8.24 -12.01
CA GLU A 81 6.74 -6.78 -12.16
C GLU A 81 7.99 -6.18 -11.47
N TRP A 82 8.80 -6.99 -10.79
CA TRP A 82 10.02 -6.50 -10.14
C TRP A 82 11.04 -5.99 -11.14
N HIS A 83 11.47 -4.74 -10.99
CA HIS A 83 12.50 -4.09 -11.81
C HIS A 83 13.51 -3.34 -10.93
N GLU A 84 14.81 -3.53 -11.19
CA GLU A 84 15.92 -3.06 -10.35
C GLU A 84 16.01 -1.53 -10.16
N TYR A 85 15.41 -0.73 -11.04
CA TYR A 85 15.62 0.72 -11.10
C TYR A 85 14.35 1.57 -10.90
N GLN A 86 13.19 0.96 -10.58
CA GLN A 86 11.91 1.70 -10.57
C GLN A 86 11.39 2.08 -9.19
N TRP A 87 11.87 1.47 -8.11
CA TRP A 87 11.43 1.80 -6.75
C TRP A 87 12.61 1.79 -5.77
N ASP A 88 12.65 2.78 -4.89
CA ASP A 88 13.77 3.08 -4.00
C ASP A 88 13.95 2.02 -2.89
N GLY A 89 14.82 1.05 -3.16
CA GLY A 89 15.45 0.28 -2.08
C GLY A 89 14.64 -0.88 -1.49
N THR A 90 13.66 -1.40 -2.22
CA THR A 90 13.11 -2.74 -2.01
C THR A 90 13.88 -3.74 -2.88
N THR A 91 14.93 -4.30 -2.30
CA THR A 91 15.85 -5.23 -2.96
C THR A 91 15.28 -6.66 -2.99
N ASP A 92 14.26 -6.94 -2.16
CA ASP A 92 13.67 -8.26 -2.03
C ASP A 92 12.74 -8.60 -3.18
N ARG A 93 12.91 -9.83 -3.69
CA ARG A 93 12.14 -10.44 -4.77
C ARG A 93 11.06 -11.37 -4.20
N GLY A 94 10.06 -11.67 -5.01
CA GLY A 94 8.97 -12.58 -4.63
C GLY A 94 7.85 -11.86 -3.88
N LEU A 95 6.90 -12.62 -3.34
CA LEU A 95 5.63 -12.06 -2.88
C LEU A 95 5.82 -11.12 -1.67
N LEU A 96 6.81 -11.37 -0.81
CA LEU A 96 7.12 -10.48 0.32
C LEU A 96 7.56 -9.10 -0.16
N GLY A 97 8.57 -9.06 -1.04
CA GLY A 97 9.06 -7.80 -1.60
C GLY A 97 7.98 -7.07 -2.39
N LYS A 98 7.11 -7.81 -3.09
CA LYS A 98 5.92 -7.23 -3.74
C LYS A 98 4.96 -6.61 -2.73
N ALA A 99 4.65 -7.30 -1.62
CA ALA A 99 3.79 -6.79 -0.56
C ALA A 99 4.36 -5.52 0.09
N GLU A 100 5.67 -5.49 0.36
CA GLU A 100 6.36 -4.30 0.90
C GLU A 100 6.31 -3.12 -0.06
N ARG A 101 6.56 -3.35 -1.36
CA ARG A 101 6.42 -2.31 -2.40
C ARG A 101 4.98 -1.82 -2.51
N MET A 102 4.00 -2.71 -2.41
CA MET A 102 2.58 -2.33 -2.42
C MET A 102 2.26 -1.38 -1.27
N VAL A 103 2.77 -1.63 -0.05
CA VAL A 103 2.57 -0.71 1.08
C VAL A 103 3.13 0.68 0.79
N GLY A 104 4.37 0.78 0.29
CA GLY A 104 4.96 2.06 -0.10
C GLY A 104 4.14 2.77 -1.19
N ALA A 105 3.81 2.06 -2.27
CA ALA A 105 3.03 2.60 -3.37
C ALA A 105 1.63 3.09 -2.94
N PHE A 106 0.96 2.37 -2.03
CA PHE A 106 -0.33 2.79 -1.49
C PHE A 106 -0.21 4.04 -0.62
N LEU A 107 0.83 4.16 0.20
CA LEU A 107 1.05 5.35 1.02
C LEU A 107 1.33 6.59 0.15
N ASP A 108 2.19 6.45 -0.86
CA ASP A 108 2.49 7.54 -1.80
C ASP A 108 1.27 7.96 -2.60
N SER A 109 0.50 6.97 -3.10
CA SER A 109 -0.73 7.21 -3.84
C SER A 109 -1.80 7.86 -2.96
N ALA A 110 -1.98 7.38 -1.73
CA ALA A 110 -2.94 7.95 -0.78
C ALA A 110 -2.56 9.39 -0.42
N ARG A 111 -1.26 9.67 -0.22
CA ARG A 111 -0.77 11.03 0.00
C ARG A 111 -1.09 11.92 -1.19
N ALA A 112 -0.66 11.55 -2.40
CA ALA A 112 -0.87 12.35 -3.60
C ALA A 112 -2.37 12.62 -3.86
N LEU A 113 -3.21 11.59 -3.73
CA LEU A 113 -4.66 11.72 -3.88
C LEU A 113 -5.27 12.64 -2.80
N SER A 114 -4.82 12.51 -1.55
CA SER A 114 -5.29 13.36 -0.46
C SER A 114 -4.94 14.84 -0.70
N GLU A 115 -3.75 15.13 -1.22
CA GLU A 115 -3.31 16.49 -1.57
C GLU A 115 -4.16 17.08 -2.70
N LEU A 116 -4.48 16.27 -3.73
CA LEU A 116 -5.36 16.68 -4.83
C LEU A 116 -6.78 16.98 -4.35
N ILE A 117 -7.39 16.06 -3.58
CA ILE A 117 -8.74 16.23 -3.02
C ILE A 117 -8.79 17.46 -2.11
N ASN A 118 -7.77 17.66 -1.28
CA ASN A 118 -7.69 18.80 -0.36
C ASN A 118 -7.61 20.12 -1.12
N ARG A 119 -6.70 20.21 -2.11
CA ARG A 119 -6.53 21.40 -2.96
C ARG A 119 -7.80 21.75 -3.70
N TYR A 120 -8.46 20.76 -4.31
CA TYR A 120 -9.75 20.95 -4.98
C TYR A 120 -10.80 21.52 -4.02
N LYS A 121 -10.98 20.91 -2.85
CA LYS A 121 -11.97 21.38 -1.86
C LYS A 121 -11.67 22.78 -1.33
N LEU A 122 -10.40 23.11 -1.09
CA LEU A 122 -9.99 24.46 -0.68
C LEU A 122 -10.28 25.49 -1.78
N GLN A 123 -9.98 25.18 -3.04
CA GLN A 123 -10.28 26.05 -4.17
C GLN A 123 -11.77 26.33 -4.32
N GLU A 124 -12.62 25.31 -4.16
CA GLU A 124 -14.08 25.48 -4.21
C GLU A 124 -14.61 26.33 -3.05
N ILE A 125 -14.05 26.20 -1.85
CA ILE A 125 -14.40 27.05 -0.70
C ILE A 125 -13.96 28.51 -0.94
N ASP A 126 -12.74 28.71 -1.43
CA ASP A 126 -12.22 30.05 -1.72
C ASP A 126 -13.01 30.73 -2.85
N ARG A 127 -13.45 29.95 -3.86
CA ARG A 127 -14.37 30.45 -4.90
C ARG A 127 -15.71 30.88 -4.30
N ALA A 128 -16.32 30.05 -3.46
CA ALA A 128 -17.60 30.36 -2.83
C ALA A 128 -17.53 31.60 -1.90
N LEU A 129 -16.42 31.77 -1.17
CA LEU A 129 -16.18 32.98 -0.38
C LEU A 129 -16.09 34.24 -1.26
N ALA A 130 -15.34 34.17 -2.38
CA ALA A 130 -15.22 35.28 -3.31
C ALA A 130 -16.55 35.64 -4.00
N GLU A 131 -17.42 34.65 -4.25
CA GLU A 131 -18.77 34.89 -4.76
C GLU A 131 -19.63 35.65 -3.75
N ILE A 132 -19.58 35.28 -2.47
CA ILE A 132 -20.31 35.99 -1.40
C ILE A 132 -19.79 37.43 -1.23
N GLU A 133 -18.47 37.64 -1.29
CA GLU A 133 -17.85 38.96 -1.18
C GLU A 133 -18.28 39.93 -2.29
N ARG A 134 -18.62 39.41 -3.47
CA ARG A 134 -19.08 40.20 -4.62
C ARG A 134 -20.59 40.31 -4.72
N ALA A 135 -21.34 39.58 -3.89
CA ALA A 135 -22.79 39.59 -3.93
C ALA A 135 -23.34 40.93 -3.43
N ASP A 136 -24.48 41.35 -3.98
CA ASP A 136 -25.22 42.48 -3.45
C ASP A 136 -25.96 42.05 -2.17
N LEU A 137 -25.51 42.58 -1.02
CA LEU A 137 -26.04 42.29 0.31
C LEU A 137 -26.92 43.42 0.84
N SER A 138 -27.61 44.13 -0.05
CA SER A 138 -28.53 45.21 0.30
C SER A 138 -29.77 44.74 1.06
N ASP A 139 -30.22 43.50 0.85
CA ASP A 139 -31.31 42.89 1.62
C ASP A 139 -30.82 42.37 2.99
N PRO A 140 -31.43 42.78 4.12
CA PRO A 140 -31.04 42.34 5.46
C PRO A 140 -31.03 40.82 5.67
N GLU A 141 -31.99 40.09 5.09
CA GLU A 141 -32.04 38.63 5.24
C GLU A 141 -30.95 37.95 4.39
N ALA A 142 -30.76 38.39 3.15
CA ALA A 142 -29.64 37.94 2.31
C ALA A 142 -28.28 38.19 2.99
N LYS A 143 -28.10 39.36 3.62
CA LYS A 143 -26.88 39.71 4.37
C LYS A 143 -26.65 38.79 5.57
N LYS A 144 -27.70 38.49 6.34
CA LYS A 144 -27.60 37.59 7.50
C LYS A 144 -27.19 36.17 7.06
N GLN A 145 -27.78 35.67 5.99
CA GLN A 145 -27.44 34.36 5.44
C GLN A 145 -26.00 34.32 4.93
N ALA A 146 -25.57 35.33 4.17
CA ALA A 146 -24.21 35.46 3.67
C ALA A 146 -23.16 35.41 4.80
N LEU A 147 -23.40 36.12 5.91
CA LEU A 147 -22.50 36.10 7.07
C LEU A 147 -22.43 34.71 7.73
N ALA A 148 -23.56 34.01 7.84
CA ALA A 148 -23.59 32.65 8.37
C ALA A 148 -22.79 31.67 7.49
N ASP A 149 -22.92 31.80 6.16
CA ASP A 149 -22.18 30.98 5.21
C ASP A 149 -20.67 31.27 5.23
N VAL A 150 -20.26 32.53 5.34
CA VAL A 150 -18.84 32.90 5.51
C VAL A 150 -18.24 32.25 6.76
N VAL A 151 -18.95 32.27 7.89
CA VAL A 151 -18.49 31.61 9.12
C VAL A 151 -18.35 30.10 8.91
N ARG A 152 -19.35 29.47 8.28
CA ARG A 152 -19.36 28.03 8.00
C ARG A 152 -18.21 27.63 7.07
N LEU A 153 -18.02 28.35 5.97
CA LEU A 153 -16.97 28.10 4.98
C LEU A 153 -15.57 28.27 5.58
N ASN A 154 -15.33 29.31 6.38
CA ASN A 154 -14.07 29.48 7.09
C ASN A 154 -13.79 28.36 8.10
N ALA A 155 -14.83 27.86 8.79
CA ALA A 155 -14.68 26.70 9.68
C ALA A 155 -14.30 25.43 8.90
N LEU A 156 -14.90 25.19 7.73
CA LEU A 156 -14.54 24.06 6.86
C LEU A 156 -13.11 24.20 6.33
N ARG A 157 -12.73 25.38 5.85
CA ARG A 157 -11.37 25.70 5.40
C ARG A 157 -10.33 25.40 6.48
N LYS A 158 -10.58 25.87 7.71
CA LYS A 158 -9.70 25.60 8.86
C LYS A 158 -9.56 24.10 9.14
N ARG A 159 -10.64 23.33 9.02
CA ARG A 159 -10.61 21.88 9.21
C ARG A 159 -9.83 21.15 8.11
N LEU A 160 -9.91 21.61 6.87
CA LEU A 160 -9.16 21.04 5.74
C LEU A 160 -7.64 21.27 5.86
N HIS A 161 -7.20 22.29 6.58
CA HIS A 161 -5.78 22.49 6.87
C HIS A 161 -5.23 21.56 7.96
N LYS A 162 -6.08 20.76 8.61
CA LYS A 162 -5.62 19.81 9.63
C LYS A 162 -5.10 18.53 8.97
N GLU A 163 -3.88 18.16 9.31
CA GLU A 163 -3.29 16.88 8.92
C GLU A 163 -3.92 15.70 9.66
N VAL A 164 -4.03 14.57 8.96
CA VAL A 164 -4.43 13.27 9.52
C VAL A 164 -3.23 12.34 9.46
N ARG A 165 -2.95 11.65 10.56
CA ARG A 165 -1.82 10.70 10.67
C ARG A 165 -2.36 9.28 10.80
N TYR A 166 -1.79 8.37 10.02
CA TYR A 166 -2.02 6.93 10.11
C TYR A 166 -0.74 6.25 10.61
N SER A 167 -0.90 5.27 11.49
CA SER A 167 0.20 4.44 11.99
C SER A 167 0.06 3.02 11.45
N PHE A 168 1.18 2.45 11.00
CA PHE A 168 1.24 1.09 10.45
C PHE A 168 2.32 0.28 11.17
N PRO A 169 2.18 -1.04 11.25
CA PRO A 169 3.29 -1.92 11.61
C PRO A 169 4.48 -1.71 10.66
N ALA A 170 5.70 -1.82 11.18
CA ALA A 170 6.89 -1.78 10.34
C ALA A 170 6.95 -3.03 9.47
N THR A 171 7.18 -2.85 8.17
CA THR A 171 7.29 -3.95 7.19
C THR A 171 8.72 -4.29 6.83
N VAL A 172 9.67 -3.36 7.06
CA VAL A 172 11.11 -3.54 6.79
C VAL A 172 11.88 -3.01 7.98
N VAL A 173 12.95 -3.69 8.39
CA VAL A 173 13.88 -3.23 9.44
C VAL A 173 15.26 -3.05 8.85
N LYS A 174 15.79 -1.82 8.90
CA LYS A 174 17.19 -1.53 8.52
C LYS A 174 17.97 -1.29 9.80
N GLY A 175 19.08 -2.00 9.99
CA GLY A 175 19.95 -1.83 11.15
C GLY A 175 20.44 -0.39 11.31
N GLU A 176 20.62 0.03 12.57
CA GLU A 176 21.28 1.29 12.94
C GLU A 176 22.76 1.32 12.53
#